data_AF-A0A0A2MQV8-F1
#
_entry.id   AF-A0A0A2MQV8-F1
#
_cell.length_a   1.000
_cell.length_b   1.000
_cell.length_c   1.000
_cell.angle_alpha   90.00
_cell.angle_beta   90.00
_cell.angle_gamma   90.00
#
_symmetry.space_group_name_H-M   'P 1'
#
loop_
_entity.id
_entity.type
_entity.pdbx_description
1 polymer ?
#
loop_
_entity_poly.entity_id
_entity_poly.type
_entity_poly.pdbx_seq_one_letter_code
_entity_poly.pdbx_strand_id
1 'polypeptide(L)'
;MFTKGILALSGILNSVNITTDQWWQSTEDLIVELYPNGTSLTTIWKKAGGKESDLLTKSTANEIWSDALYKMRKNQPKNMTMNKLLKEIEKQYGDNQKFKIIYDLRKNYIKT
;
A
#
# COMPACT_ATOMS: atom_id res chain seq x y z
N MET A 1 -20.86 6.68 -5.00
CA MET A 1 -19.88 7.78 -4.93
C MET A 1 -18.51 7.15 -5.18
N PHE A 2 -18.07 7.13 -6.44
CA PHE A 2 -16.84 6.45 -6.85
C PHE A 2 -15.70 7.47 -6.77
N THR A 3 -14.77 7.27 -5.85
CA THR A 3 -13.61 8.16 -5.66
C THR A 3 -12.75 8.10 -6.93
N LYS A 4 -12.52 9.27 -7.52
CA LYS A 4 -11.96 9.51 -8.86
C LYS A 4 -10.51 9.04 -9.08
N GLY A 5 -9.96 8.16 -8.23
CA GLY A 5 -8.52 7.91 -8.11
C GLY A 5 -8.04 6.53 -8.59
N ILE A 6 -8.93 5.59 -8.91
CA ILE A 6 -8.49 4.19 -9.05
C ILE A 6 -7.61 3.97 -10.29
N LEU A 7 -7.93 4.53 -11.47
CA LEU A 7 -7.17 4.24 -12.70
C LEU A 7 -7.48 5.24 -13.83
N ALA A 8 -7.03 6.50 -13.74
CA ALA A 8 -6.95 7.32 -14.96
C ALA A 8 -5.79 6.87 -15.89
N LEU A 9 -5.16 5.72 -15.63
CA LEU A 9 -3.75 5.53 -15.97
C LEU A 9 -3.35 4.10 -16.36
N SER A 10 -4.22 3.28 -16.94
CA SER A 10 -3.69 2.16 -17.75
C SER A 10 -3.09 2.65 -19.07
N GLY A 11 -3.39 3.89 -19.51
CA GLY A 11 -2.89 4.47 -20.75
C GLY A 11 -2.17 5.83 -20.64
N ILE A 12 -2.22 6.53 -19.50
CA ILE A 12 -1.71 7.91 -19.37
C ILE A 12 -0.46 7.99 -18.43
N LEU A 13 -0.07 6.91 -17.75
CA LEU A 13 0.97 6.99 -16.70
C LEU A 13 2.41 7.18 -17.15
N ASN A 14 2.70 7.07 -18.44
CA ASN A 14 4.04 7.45 -18.92
C ASN A 14 4.26 8.98 -18.89
N SER A 15 3.23 9.81 -18.68
CA SER A 15 3.35 11.27 -18.82
C SER A 15 2.74 12.10 -17.68
N VAL A 16 2.21 11.51 -16.60
CA VAL A 16 1.61 12.29 -15.50
C VAL A 16 2.54 12.26 -14.29
N ASN A 17 3.08 13.43 -13.97
CA ASN A 17 3.84 13.68 -12.74
C ASN A 17 2.88 13.62 -11.54
N ILE A 18 2.57 12.43 -11.04
CA ILE A 18 1.75 12.28 -9.82
C ILE A 18 2.58 12.69 -8.61
N THR A 19 1.97 13.37 -7.64
CA THR A 19 2.66 13.77 -6.41
C THR A 19 2.89 12.56 -5.49
N THR A 20 3.84 12.69 -4.56
CA THR A 20 4.07 11.68 -3.51
C THR A 20 2.77 11.30 -2.80
N ASP A 21 1.96 12.30 -2.47
CA ASP A 21 0.69 12.12 -1.75
C ASP A 21 -0.33 11.33 -2.55
N GLN A 22 -0.42 11.60 -3.86
CA GLN A 22 -1.27 10.82 -4.76
C GLN A 22 -0.81 9.38 -4.87
N TRP A 23 0.50 9.14 -4.98
CA TRP A 23 1.05 7.79 -5.01
C TRP A 23 0.73 7.02 -3.71
N TRP A 24 0.88 7.65 -2.54
CA TRP A 24 0.54 7.04 -1.25
C TRP A 24 -0.95 6.71 -1.16
N GLN A 25 -1.84 7.64 -1.54
CA GLN A 25 -3.29 7.40 -1.52
C GLN A 25 -3.70 6.26 -2.45
N SER A 26 -3.21 6.26 -3.70
CA SER A 26 -3.50 5.18 -4.65
C SER A 26 -2.97 3.83 -4.16
N THR A 27 -1.84 3.82 -3.45
CA THR A 27 -1.28 2.61 -2.85
C THR A 27 -2.16 2.09 -1.73
N GLU A 28 -2.63 2.97 -0.84
CA GLU A 28 -3.57 2.62 0.23
C GLU A 28 -4.87 2.04 -0.33
N ASP A 29 -5.50 2.74 -1.28
CA ASP A 29 -6.75 2.30 -1.91
C ASP A 29 -6.59 0.90 -2.54
N LEU A 30 -5.47 0.66 -3.25
CA LEU A 30 -5.20 -0.65 -3.84
C LEU A 30 -4.98 -1.73 -2.77
N ILE A 31 -4.20 -1.45 -1.72
CA ILE A 31 -3.93 -2.43 -0.67
C ILE A 31 -5.21 -2.80 0.07
N VAL A 32 -6.09 -1.84 0.32
CA VAL A 32 -7.42 -2.06 0.90
C VAL A 32 -8.29 -2.93 -0.02
N GLU A 33 -8.25 -2.69 -1.35
CA GLU A 33 -8.96 -3.52 -2.35
C GLU A 33 -8.43 -4.97 -2.36
N LEU A 34 -7.12 -5.17 -2.25
CA LEU A 34 -6.48 -6.49 -2.25
C LEU A 34 -6.65 -7.26 -0.92
N TYR A 35 -6.77 -6.54 0.19
CA TYR A 35 -6.86 -7.11 1.54
C TYR A 35 -8.01 -6.48 2.34
N PRO A 36 -9.27 -6.72 1.94
CA PRO A 36 -10.44 -6.11 2.59
C PRO A 36 -10.77 -6.73 3.95
N ASN A 37 -10.12 -7.84 4.32
CA ASN A 37 -10.34 -8.55 5.57
C ASN A 37 -9.14 -8.43 6.53
N GLY A 38 -9.42 -8.33 7.83
CA GLY A 38 -8.39 -8.12 8.85
C GLY A 38 -7.42 -9.30 9.01
N THR A 39 -7.85 -10.53 8.74
CA THR A 39 -6.99 -11.72 8.87
C THR A 39 -5.89 -11.75 7.81
N SER A 40 -6.22 -11.51 6.55
CA SER A 40 -5.27 -11.42 5.44
C SER A 40 -4.35 -10.23 5.63
N LEU A 41 -4.86 -9.08 6.12
CA LEU A 41 -4.08 -7.91 6.51
C LEU A 41 -3.02 -8.26 7.56
N THR A 42 -3.42 -8.81 8.70
CA THR A 42 -2.47 -9.15 9.77
C THR A 42 -1.44 -10.17 9.30
N THR A 43 -1.86 -11.11 8.45
CA THR A 43 -0.97 -12.12 7.86
C THR A 43 0.09 -11.49 6.96
N ILE A 44 -0.31 -10.63 6.01
CA ILE A 44 0.63 -9.97 5.10
C ILE A 44 1.56 -9.02 5.86
N TRP A 45 1.01 -8.30 6.85
CA TRP A 45 1.78 -7.40 7.70
C TRP A 45 2.89 -8.12 8.47
N LYS A 46 2.56 -9.27 9.09
CA LYS A 46 3.54 -10.14 9.76
C LYS A 46 4.60 -10.67 8.80
N LYS A 47 4.19 -11.14 7.61
CA LYS A 47 5.12 -11.67 6.59
C LYS A 47 6.11 -10.60 6.10
N ALA A 48 5.67 -9.35 6.00
CA ALA A 48 6.53 -8.22 5.66
C ALA A 48 7.48 -7.79 6.80
N GLY A 49 7.37 -8.40 7.99
CA GLY A 49 8.22 -8.13 9.15
C GLY A 49 7.64 -7.12 10.16
N GLY A 50 6.38 -6.73 9.99
CA GLY A 50 5.63 -5.94 10.96
C GLY A 50 5.16 -6.79 12.15
N LYS A 51 4.90 -6.15 13.29
CA LYS A 51 4.29 -6.81 14.44
C LYS A 51 2.80 -6.53 14.47
N GLU A 52 2.03 -7.48 14.96
CA GLU A 52 0.58 -7.29 15.14
C GLU A 52 0.27 -6.17 16.13
N SER A 53 1.13 -5.98 17.14
CA SER A 53 1.04 -4.86 18.09
C SER A 53 1.16 -3.49 17.44
N ASP A 54 1.68 -3.40 16.21
CA ASP A 54 1.81 -2.13 15.48
C ASP A 54 0.47 -1.70 14.84
N LEU A 55 -0.47 -2.64 14.70
CA LEU A 55 -1.77 -2.47 14.07
C LEU A 55 -2.83 -2.05 15.08
N LEU A 56 -3.83 -1.30 14.61
CA LEU A 56 -5.02 -1.00 15.42
C LEU A 56 -5.81 -2.28 15.74
N THR A 57 -6.22 -2.40 16.99
CA THR A 57 -7.07 -3.51 17.46
C THR A 57 -8.54 -3.12 17.38
N LYS A 58 -9.41 -4.06 16.99
CA LYS A 58 -10.88 -3.87 16.93
C LYS A 58 -11.37 -2.78 15.96
N SER A 59 -10.63 -2.56 14.86
CA SER A 59 -11.01 -1.65 13.78
C SER A 59 -11.28 -2.42 12.47
N THR A 60 -11.84 -1.74 11.48
CA THR A 60 -12.02 -2.30 10.13
C THR A 60 -10.68 -2.41 9.40
N ALA A 61 -10.59 -3.30 8.40
CA ALA A 61 -9.36 -3.46 7.60
C ALA A 61 -8.90 -2.13 6.96
N ASN A 62 -9.84 -1.30 6.52
CA ASN A 62 -9.57 0.01 5.93
C ASN A 62 -8.91 0.95 6.94
N GLU A 63 -9.46 1.05 8.15
CA GLU A 63 -8.90 1.89 9.22
C GLU A 63 -7.51 1.39 9.65
N ILE A 64 -7.33 0.07 9.74
CA ILE A 64 -6.05 -0.53 10.10
C ILE A 64 -4.99 -0.20 9.02
N TRP A 65 -5.32 -0.35 7.74
CA TRP A 65 -4.40 0.00 6.65
C TRP A 65 -4.08 1.48 6.64
N SER A 66 -5.09 2.35 6.78
CA SER A 66 -4.91 3.80 6.79
C SER A 66 -3.96 4.23 7.90
N ASP A 67 -4.18 3.75 9.13
CA ASP A 67 -3.28 4.03 10.27
C ASP A 67 -1.88 3.45 10.06
N ALA A 68 -1.78 2.21 9.60
CA ALA A 68 -0.50 1.54 9.38
C ALA A 68 0.35 2.25 8.31
N LEU A 69 -0.27 2.64 7.19
CA LEU A 69 0.39 3.36 6.09
C LEU A 69 0.72 4.80 6.48
N TYR A 70 -0.14 5.46 7.26
CA TYR A 70 0.13 6.77 7.84
C TYR A 70 1.37 6.74 8.76
N LYS A 71 1.49 5.72 9.62
CA LYS A 71 2.69 5.49 10.44
C LYS A 71 3.93 5.26 9.57
N MET A 72 3.82 4.42 8.52
CA MET A 72 4.93 4.17 7.60
C MET A 72 5.41 5.43 6.89
N ARG A 73 4.49 6.32 6.51
CA ARG A 73 4.83 7.62 5.90
C ARG A 73 5.64 8.51 6.85
N LYS A 74 5.47 8.33 8.17
CA LYS A 74 6.29 8.95 9.21
C LYS A 74 7.56 8.16 9.57
N ASN A 75 7.94 7.18 8.77
CA ASN A 75 9.06 6.25 9.01
C ASN A 75 8.92 5.44 10.32
N GLN A 76 7.68 5.06 10.67
CA GLN A 76 7.40 4.21 11.82
C GLN A 76 6.48 3.03 11.45
N PRO A 77 6.66 1.85 12.07
CA PRO A 77 7.78 1.48 12.92
C PRO A 77 9.04 1.16 12.06
N LYS A 78 10.26 1.42 12.56
CA LYS A 78 11.51 1.33 11.76
C LYS A 78 11.79 -0.04 11.15
N ASN A 79 11.26 -1.11 11.75
CA ASN A 79 11.41 -2.48 11.26
C ASN A 79 10.58 -2.75 10.00
N MET A 80 9.55 -1.93 9.74
CA MET A 80 8.58 -2.12 8.69
C MET A 80 8.62 -0.93 7.72
N THR A 81 8.74 -1.22 6.43
CA THR A 81 8.77 -0.17 5.40
C THR A 81 7.80 -0.50 4.28
N MET A 82 7.36 0.54 3.58
CA MET A 82 6.50 0.37 2.40
C MET A 82 7.16 -0.55 1.35
N ASN A 83 8.47 -0.46 1.16
CA ASN A 83 9.20 -1.37 0.26
C ASN A 83 9.12 -2.85 0.69
N LYS A 84 9.20 -3.14 2.00
CA LYS A 84 9.05 -4.52 2.50
C LYS A 84 7.62 -5.02 2.31
N LEU A 85 6.64 -4.18 2.61
CA LEU A 85 5.23 -4.51 2.43
C LEU A 85 4.93 -4.84 0.96
N LEU A 86 5.29 -3.92 0.06
CA LEU A 86 5.06 -4.09 -1.37
C LEU A 86 5.75 -5.35 -1.92
N LYS A 87 6.98 -5.66 -1.50
CA LYS A 87 7.65 -6.92 -1.90
C LYS A 87 6.89 -8.17 -1.49
N GLU A 88 6.23 -8.16 -0.34
CA GLU A 88 5.44 -9.30 0.09
C GLU A 88 4.10 -9.39 -0.67
N ILE A 89 3.50 -8.25 -0.99
CA ILE A 89 2.30 -8.18 -1.84
C ILE A 89 2.61 -8.63 -3.27
N GLU A 90 3.78 -8.28 -3.81
CA GLU A 90 4.25 -8.70 -5.13
C GLU A 90 4.28 -10.22 -5.29
N LYS A 91 4.60 -10.97 -4.24
CA LYS A 91 4.60 -12.45 -4.29
C LYS A 91 3.22 -13.04 -4.58
N GLN A 92 2.15 -12.34 -4.20
CA GLN A 92 0.76 -12.81 -4.35
C GLN A 92 0.03 -12.12 -5.51
N TYR A 93 0.32 -10.84 -5.73
CA TYR A 93 -0.36 -9.98 -6.69
C TYR A 93 0.58 -9.41 -7.74
N GLY A 94 1.73 -10.05 -7.94
CA GLY A 94 2.74 -9.65 -8.91
C GLY A 94 2.17 -9.52 -10.32
N ASP A 95 1.20 -10.34 -10.70
CA ASP A 95 0.54 -10.28 -12.02
C ASP A 95 -0.59 -9.24 -12.13
N ASN A 96 -0.99 -8.60 -11.03
CA ASN A 96 -2.00 -7.56 -11.05
C ASN A 96 -1.43 -6.29 -11.71
N GLN A 97 -2.01 -5.87 -12.84
CA GLN A 97 -1.54 -4.70 -13.60
C GLN A 97 -1.54 -3.41 -12.77
N LYS A 98 -2.57 -3.18 -11.95
CA LYS A 98 -2.62 -2.01 -11.07
C LYS A 98 -1.47 -2.03 -10.06
N PHE A 99 -1.21 -3.21 -9.50
CA PHE A 99 -0.12 -3.40 -8.55
C PHE A 99 1.25 -3.18 -9.20
N LYS A 100 1.51 -3.76 -10.38
CA LYS A 100 2.77 -3.56 -11.12
C LYS A 100 3.10 -2.08 -11.30
N ILE A 101 2.11 -1.30 -11.72
CA ILE A 101 2.25 0.14 -11.91
C ILE A 101 2.68 0.85 -10.61
N ILE A 102 1.94 0.62 -9.51
CA ILE A 102 2.27 1.23 -8.21
C ILE A 102 3.65 0.79 -7.72
N TYR A 103 3.94 -0.50 -7.88
CA TYR A 103 5.20 -1.10 -7.50
C TYR A 103 6.36 -0.46 -8.27
N ASP A 104 6.27 -0.29 -9.58
CA ASP A 104 7.34 0.30 -10.38
C ASP A 104 7.58 1.78 -10.03
N LEU A 105 6.50 2.53 -9.84
CA LEU A 105 6.54 3.94 -9.45
C LEU A 105 7.16 4.16 -8.06
N ARG A 106 7.13 3.16 -7.17
CA ARG A 106 7.60 3.27 -5.79
C ARG A 106 9.00 3.86 -5.66
N LYS A 107 9.89 3.60 -6.63
CA LYS A 107 11.29 4.06 -6.64
C LYS A 107 11.41 5.58 -6.68
N ASN A 108 10.40 6.27 -7.21
CA ASN A 108 10.36 7.72 -7.30
C ASN A 108 9.87 8.39 -6.00
N TYR A 109 9.17 7.64 -5.14
CA TYR A 109 8.44 8.19 -3.98
C TYR A 109 8.92 7.67 -2.63
N ILE A 110 9.55 6.50 -2.60
CA ILE A 110 10.13 5.92 -1.39
C ILE A 110 11.65 5.94 -1.53
N LYS A 111 12.34 6.66 -0.64
CA LYS A 111 13.80 6.55 -0.54
C LYS A 111 14.15 5.17 0.02
N THR A 112 14.95 4.42 -0.74
CA THR A 112 15.44 3.08 -0.38
C THR A 112 16.45 3.17 0.75
#